data_AF-A0A5C6Q3A3-F1
#
_entry.id   AF-A0A5C6Q3A3-F1
#
_cell.length_a   1.000
_cell.length_b   1.000
_cell.length_c   1.000
_cell.angle_alpha   90.00
_cell.angle_beta   90.00
_cell.angle_gamma   90.00
#
_symmetry.space_group_name_H-M   'P 1'
#
loop_
_entity.id
_entity.type
_entity.pdbx_description
1 polymer ?
#
loop_
_entity_poly.entity_id
_entity_poly.type
_entity_poly.pdbx_seq_one_letter_code
_entity_poly.pdbx_strand_id
1 'polypeptide(L)'
;VHKVRAKQVILATGAHERPLVYGNNDVPGCMLANAISTYINRYDVVPGNQLVLMTTNDNAYKTAIDWHQAGRKVVAIVDTRSASNGDLVNKVRKLGIDILFGHGVIEVKGSKRVKGVDVAPINASNHSVTGPAKHFVCDTVASSGGWSPVIHLSSHTGSRPVWNDDIAGFVPGDTVQKQHSCGGLEGIYALSKVISDGFNTGAVAAQAAGKGEGRYAGQSPKTSDPKEDASMALFHIPHSKKTSRAPKQFVDYQNDVTAAGIELANREGFESIEHVKRYTALGFGTDQGKLGNINGMAITAKSLGKTIPETGTTIFRPMYTPTTFGALAGADVKHLFDPARFSAMHKWHIENGAEFEDVGQWKRPWYFPQPGETMQQSLERECLATRNSVGILDASTLGKIDIQGKDAREFLNRVYTNPWSKLGVGKCRYGVMCKEDGMVFDDGV
;
A
#
# COMPACT_ATOMS: atom_id res chain seq x y z
N VAL A 1 10.73 -9.81 6.65
CA VAL A 1 10.71 -8.42 6.11
C VAL A 1 12.14 -7.97 5.87
N HIS A 2 12.44 -7.39 4.71
CA HIS A 2 13.78 -6.88 4.41
C HIS A 2 13.89 -5.40 4.80
N LYS A 3 14.98 -5.02 5.48
CA LYS A 3 15.32 -3.63 5.77
C LYS A 3 16.48 -3.23 4.84
N VAL A 4 16.21 -2.39 3.85
CA VAL A 4 17.19 -2.02 2.81
C VAL A 4 17.50 -0.53 2.90
N ARG A 5 18.79 -0.19 3.09
CA ARG A 5 19.29 1.19 2.99
C ARG A 5 20.00 1.36 1.65
N ALA A 6 19.29 1.89 0.66
CA ALA A 6 19.84 2.12 -0.68
C ALA A 6 20.41 3.55 -0.83
N LYS A 7 21.46 3.71 -1.64
CA LYS A 7 21.99 5.04 -2.01
C LYS A 7 21.07 5.79 -2.97
N GLN A 8 20.44 5.05 -3.88
CA GLN A 8 19.51 5.50 -4.92
C GLN A 8 18.43 4.42 -5.06
N VAL A 9 17.18 4.83 -5.31
CA VAL A 9 16.04 3.91 -5.50
C VAL A 9 15.42 4.17 -6.86
N ILE A 10 15.05 3.12 -7.60
CA ILE A 10 14.29 3.23 -8.84
C ILE A 10 12.91 2.62 -8.60
N LEU A 11 11.86 3.41 -8.83
CA LEU A 11 10.47 2.99 -8.77
C LEU A 11 10.02 2.62 -10.18
N ALA A 12 9.86 1.32 -10.43
CA ALA A 12 9.37 0.77 -11.70
C ALA A 12 8.10 -0.06 -11.46
N THR A 13 7.15 0.49 -10.70
CA THR A 13 5.96 -0.23 -10.18
C THR A 13 4.85 -0.42 -11.21
N GLY A 14 5.01 0.12 -12.42
CA GLY A 14 4.06 -0.02 -13.51
C GLY A 14 2.74 0.71 -13.28
N ALA A 15 1.68 0.22 -13.92
CA ALA A 15 0.32 0.74 -13.83
C ALA A 15 -0.69 -0.40 -13.69
N HIS A 16 -1.76 -0.19 -12.92
CA HIS A 16 -2.91 -1.10 -12.88
C HIS A 16 -3.92 -0.75 -13.96
N GLU A 17 -4.53 -1.75 -14.60
CA GLU A 17 -5.68 -1.51 -15.45
C GLU A 17 -6.88 -1.09 -14.60
N ARG A 18 -7.58 -0.06 -15.05
CA ARG A 18 -8.74 0.51 -14.37
C ARG A 18 -10.02 -0.09 -14.96
N PRO A 19 -10.97 -0.55 -14.13
CA PRO A 19 -12.27 -1.01 -14.64
C PRO A 19 -13.10 0.19 -15.11
N LEU A 20 -14.18 -0.10 -15.84
CA LEU A 20 -15.25 0.87 -16.11
C LEU A 20 -16.40 0.67 -15.12
N VAL A 21 -17.11 1.75 -14.79
CA VAL A 21 -18.28 1.71 -13.89
C VAL A 21 -19.57 1.71 -14.72
N TYR A 22 -20.30 0.60 -14.73
CA TYR A 22 -21.52 0.39 -15.54
C TYR A 22 -22.52 -0.52 -14.81
N GLY A 23 -23.75 -0.66 -15.32
CA GLY A 23 -24.81 -1.39 -14.64
C GLY A 23 -24.49 -2.88 -14.45
N ASN A 24 -24.61 -3.36 -13.21
CA ASN A 24 -24.33 -4.75 -12.79
C ASN A 24 -22.91 -5.23 -13.17
N ASN A 25 -21.92 -4.34 -13.08
CA ASN A 25 -20.53 -4.63 -13.41
C ASN A 25 -19.80 -5.55 -12.40
N ASP A 26 -20.49 -6.06 -11.38
CA ASP A 26 -19.99 -6.99 -10.37
C ASP A 26 -20.39 -8.46 -10.64
N VAL A 27 -21.29 -8.70 -11.61
CA VAL A 27 -21.80 -10.05 -11.90
C VAL A 27 -20.64 -10.99 -12.29
N PRO A 28 -20.54 -12.21 -11.73
CA PRO A 28 -19.47 -13.14 -12.07
C PRO A 28 -19.36 -13.40 -13.58
N GLY A 29 -18.17 -13.17 -14.14
CA GLY A 29 -17.92 -13.14 -15.58
C GLY A 29 -17.54 -11.75 -16.10
N CYS A 30 -17.78 -10.69 -15.31
CA CYS A 30 -17.15 -9.38 -15.51
C CYS A 30 -15.69 -9.43 -15.03
N MET A 31 -14.75 -9.03 -15.89
CA MET A 31 -13.32 -9.04 -15.61
C MET A 31 -12.61 -7.83 -16.23
N LEU A 32 -11.42 -7.50 -15.71
CA LEU A 32 -10.49 -6.61 -16.38
C LEU A 32 -9.95 -7.27 -17.66
N ALA A 33 -9.80 -6.50 -18.74
CA ALA A 33 -9.38 -7.04 -20.03
C ALA A 33 -7.98 -7.67 -19.96
N ASN A 34 -7.00 -6.98 -19.38
CA ASN A 34 -5.65 -7.50 -19.21
C ASN A 34 -5.60 -8.72 -18.25
N ALA A 35 -6.52 -8.82 -17.28
CA ALA A 35 -6.61 -10.01 -16.45
C ALA A 35 -6.99 -11.24 -17.28
N ILE A 36 -7.94 -11.12 -18.22
CA ILE A 36 -8.28 -12.20 -19.16
C ILE A 36 -7.07 -12.58 -20.02
N SER A 37 -6.38 -11.59 -20.61
CA SER A 37 -5.17 -11.86 -21.40
C SER A 37 -4.09 -12.56 -20.57
N THR A 38 -3.98 -12.23 -19.28
CA THR A 38 -3.07 -12.91 -18.35
C THR A 38 -3.51 -14.36 -18.12
N TYR A 39 -4.79 -14.63 -17.88
CA TYR A 39 -5.29 -16.00 -17.73
C TYR A 39 -5.00 -16.87 -18.96
N ILE A 40 -5.23 -16.33 -20.16
CA ILE A 40 -4.98 -17.05 -21.41
C ILE A 40 -3.48 -17.29 -21.60
N ASN A 41 -2.68 -16.23 -21.63
CA ASN A 41 -1.28 -16.35 -22.06
C ASN A 41 -0.35 -16.91 -20.98
N ARG A 42 -0.63 -16.67 -19.70
CA ARG A 42 0.24 -17.10 -18.59
C ARG A 42 -0.21 -18.40 -17.95
N TYR A 43 -1.53 -18.63 -17.88
CA TYR A 43 -2.08 -19.79 -17.16
C TYR A 43 -2.78 -20.79 -18.08
N ASP A 44 -2.88 -20.51 -19.39
CA ASP A 44 -3.57 -21.36 -20.38
C ASP A 44 -5.03 -21.64 -20.00
N VAL A 45 -5.69 -20.64 -19.41
CA VAL A 45 -7.09 -20.72 -18.96
C VAL A 45 -7.93 -19.67 -19.68
N VAL A 46 -9.02 -20.09 -20.31
CA VAL A 46 -10.02 -19.17 -20.86
C VAL A 46 -11.25 -19.11 -19.93
N PRO A 47 -11.56 -17.94 -19.32
CA PRO A 47 -12.63 -17.82 -18.31
C PRO A 47 -14.08 -18.11 -18.76
N GLY A 48 -14.31 -18.29 -20.07
CA GLY A 48 -15.64 -18.50 -20.67
C GLY A 48 -15.55 -18.84 -22.16
N ASN A 49 -16.68 -18.69 -22.88
CA ASN A 49 -16.80 -19.07 -24.29
C ASN A 49 -17.19 -17.92 -25.23
N GLN A 50 -17.95 -16.94 -24.73
CA GLN A 50 -18.48 -15.83 -25.51
C GLN A 50 -18.17 -14.51 -24.82
N LEU A 51 -17.27 -13.72 -25.41
CA LEU A 51 -16.77 -12.47 -24.84
C LEU A 51 -17.43 -11.25 -25.49
N VAL A 52 -17.86 -10.30 -24.66
CA VAL A 52 -17.99 -8.89 -25.07
C VAL A 52 -16.89 -8.09 -24.39
N LEU A 53 -16.12 -7.34 -25.16
CA LEU A 53 -15.08 -6.43 -24.65
C LEU A 53 -15.60 -5.00 -24.70
N MET A 54 -15.57 -4.27 -23.58
CA MET A 54 -15.75 -2.82 -23.54
C MET A 54 -14.42 -2.11 -23.29
N THR A 55 -14.10 -1.09 -24.08
CA THR A 55 -12.82 -0.37 -23.93
C THR A 55 -12.91 1.12 -24.22
N THR A 56 -11.99 1.87 -23.62
CA THR A 56 -11.72 3.29 -23.92
C THR A 56 -10.38 3.51 -24.66
N ASN A 57 -9.65 2.44 -24.98
CA ASN A 57 -8.27 2.47 -25.47
C ASN A 57 -7.93 1.28 -26.39
N ASP A 58 -6.87 1.42 -27.18
CA ASP A 58 -6.44 0.42 -28.16
C ASP A 58 -5.84 -0.84 -27.52
N ASN A 59 -5.17 -0.70 -26.36
CA ASN A 59 -4.45 -1.80 -25.72
C ASN A 59 -5.38 -2.99 -25.43
N ALA A 60 -6.61 -2.71 -24.97
CA ALA A 60 -7.57 -3.75 -24.63
C ALA A 60 -7.95 -4.67 -25.80
N TYR A 61 -7.79 -4.25 -27.07
CA TYR A 61 -8.06 -5.08 -28.25
C TYR A 61 -7.18 -6.33 -28.28
N LYS A 62 -6.00 -6.29 -27.62
CA LYS A 62 -5.17 -7.48 -27.41
C LYS A 62 -5.95 -8.61 -26.74
N THR A 63 -6.82 -8.29 -25.79
CA THR A 63 -7.67 -9.27 -25.09
C THR A 63 -8.64 -9.97 -26.02
N ALA A 64 -9.27 -9.23 -26.94
CA ALA A 64 -10.15 -9.84 -27.94
C ALA A 64 -9.38 -10.75 -28.91
N ILE A 65 -8.16 -10.34 -29.30
CA ILE A 65 -7.28 -11.15 -30.14
C ILE A 65 -6.89 -12.44 -29.41
N ASP A 66 -6.46 -12.35 -28.15
CA ASP A 66 -6.03 -13.51 -27.37
C ASP A 66 -7.19 -14.48 -27.13
N TRP A 67 -8.38 -13.96 -26.84
CA TRP A 67 -9.61 -14.76 -26.73
C TRP A 67 -9.96 -15.50 -28.03
N HIS A 68 -9.89 -14.79 -29.16
CA HIS A 68 -10.14 -15.37 -30.47
C HIS A 68 -9.11 -16.44 -30.84
N GLN A 69 -7.82 -16.18 -30.58
CA GLN A 69 -6.73 -17.13 -30.82
C GLN A 69 -6.81 -18.37 -29.94
N ALA A 70 -7.40 -18.25 -28.74
CA ALA A 70 -7.75 -19.39 -27.89
C ALA A 70 -8.98 -20.19 -28.38
N GLY A 71 -9.47 -19.92 -29.59
CA GLY A 71 -10.57 -20.64 -30.23
C GLY A 71 -11.96 -20.30 -29.68
N ARG A 72 -12.11 -19.16 -28.98
CA ARG A 72 -13.38 -18.73 -28.41
C ARG A 72 -14.00 -17.57 -29.19
N LYS A 73 -15.31 -17.39 -29.05
CA LYS A 73 -16.06 -16.38 -29.80
C LYS A 73 -15.95 -15.01 -29.12
N VAL A 74 -15.50 -14.01 -29.86
CA VAL A 74 -15.70 -12.60 -29.51
C VAL A 74 -17.03 -12.17 -30.14
N VAL A 75 -18.01 -11.85 -29.31
CA VAL A 75 -19.37 -11.47 -29.73
C VAL A 75 -19.39 -10.06 -30.29
N ALA A 76 -18.72 -9.13 -29.61
CA ALA A 76 -18.54 -7.75 -30.06
C ALA A 76 -17.42 -7.07 -29.26
N ILE A 77 -16.77 -6.10 -29.88
CA ILE A 77 -15.98 -5.08 -29.18
C ILE A 77 -16.79 -3.79 -29.14
N VAL A 78 -16.98 -3.25 -27.95
CA VAL A 78 -17.73 -2.02 -27.66
C VAL A 78 -16.71 -0.95 -27.28
N ASP A 79 -16.44 -0.04 -28.20
CA ASP A 79 -15.45 1.02 -28.01
C ASP A 79 -16.18 2.33 -27.76
N THR A 80 -15.88 2.97 -26.63
CA THR A 80 -16.54 4.23 -26.28
C THR A 80 -16.09 5.39 -27.16
N ARG A 81 -14.93 5.27 -27.83
CA ARG A 81 -14.42 6.24 -28.80
C ARG A 81 -15.24 6.24 -30.08
N SER A 82 -15.34 7.39 -30.73
CA SER A 82 -16.06 7.53 -31.99
C SER A 82 -15.37 6.82 -33.16
N ALA A 83 -14.04 6.67 -33.10
CA ALA A 83 -13.23 5.90 -34.03
C ALA A 83 -11.85 5.61 -33.43
N SER A 84 -11.18 4.59 -33.97
CA SER A 84 -9.74 4.36 -33.85
C SER A 84 -9.23 3.65 -35.11
N ASN A 85 -7.98 3.92 -35.46
CA ASN A 85 -7.21 3.31 -36.55
C ASN A 85 -5.88 2.72 -36.06
N GLY A 86 -5.76 2.43 -34.76
CA GLY A 86 -4.60 1.74 -34.21
C GLY A 86 -4.39 0.34 -34.80
N ASP A 87 -3.17 -0.17 -34.66
CA ASP A 87 -2.76 -1.41 -35.31
C ASP A 87 -3.54 -2.63 -34.78
N LEU A 88 -3.81 -2.67 -33.47
CA LEU A 88 -4.61 -3.73 -32.85
C LEU A 88 -6.07 -3.69 -33.31
N VAL A 89 -6.63 -2.49 -33.50
CA VAL A 89 -7.97 -2.29 -34.03
C VAL A 89 -8.06 -2.82 -35.46
N ASN A 90 -7.09 -2.45 -36.30
CA ASN A 90 -7.02 -2.94 -37.68
C ASN A 90 -6.82 -4.45 -37.76
N LYS A 91 -6.06 -5.03 -36.83
CA LYS A 91 -5.89 -6.49 -36.72
C LYS A 91 -7.21 -7.18 -36.38
N VAL A 92 -7.98 -6.66 -35.42
CA VAL A 92 -9.32 -7.17 -35.09
C VAL A 92 -10.28 -7.07 -36.28
N ARG A 93 -10.28 -5.95 -37.02
CA ARG A 93 -11.08 -5.80 -38.25
C ARG A 93 -10.74 -6.89 -39.28
N LYS A 94 -9.46 -7.21 -39.47
CA LYS A 94 -9.00 -8.28 -40.37
C LYS A 94 -9.42 -9.68 -39.90
N LEU A 95 -9.60 -9.89 -38.59
CA LEU A 95 -10.14 -11.13 -38.02
C LEU A 95 -11.67 -11.24 -38.18
N GLY A 96 -12.34 -10.23 -38.75
CA GLY A 96 -13.79 -10.24 -38.95
C GLY A 96 -14.59 -10.09 -37.66
N ILE A 97 -14.00 -9.51 -36.61
CA ILE A 97 -14.67 -9.27 -35.33
C ILE A 97 -15.38 -7.91 -35.39
N ASP A 98 -16.66 -7.88 -35.02
CA ASP A 98 -17.47 -6.67 -35.01
C ASP A 98 -17.00 -5.66 -33.95
N ILE A 99 -16.89 -4.40 -34.35
CA ILE A 99 -16.53 -3.26 -33.48
C ILE A 99 -17.64 -2.22 -33.54
N LEU A 100 -18.17 -1.86 -32.36
CA LEU A 100 -19.19 -0.84 -32.17
C LEU A 100 -18.52 0.39 -31.55
N PHE A 101 -18.11 1.34 -32.39
CA PHE A 101 -17.58 2.63 -31.95
C PHE A 101 -18.69 3.57 -31.46
N GLY A 102 -18.40 4.42 -30.49
CA GLY A 102 -19.33 5.36 -29.88
C GLY A 102 -20.41 4.68 -29.04
N HIS A 103 -20.15 3.44 -28.59
CA HIS A 103 -21.10 2.65 -27.81
C HIS A 103 -20.51 2.30 -26.44
N GLY A 104 -21.38 2.02 -25.48
CA GLY A 104 -21.02 1.50 -24.16
C GLY A 104 -21.89 0.31 -23.77
N VAL A 105 -21.31 -0.63 -23.02
CA VAL A 105 -22.08 -1.62 -22.26
C VAL A 105 -22.72 -0.87 -21.09
N ILE A 106 -24.03 -0.64 -21.18
CA ILE A 106 -24.74 0.15 -20.16
C ILE A 106 -25.22 -0.72 -18.99
N GLU A 107 -25.46 -2.01 -19.25
CA GLU A 107 -25.97 -2.95 -18.26
C GLU A 107 -25.57 -4.39 -18.59
N VAL A 108 -25.14 -5.15 -17.57
CA VAL A 108 -24.93 -6.59 -17.62
C VAL A 108 -26.19 -7.33 -17.18
N LYS A 109 -26.52 -8.41 -17.89
CA LYS A 109 -27.62 -9.32 -17.55
C LYS A 109 -27.08 -10.58 -16.90
N GLY A 110 -27.70 -10.97 -15.80
CA GLY A 110 -27.31 -12.13 -15.02
C GLY A 110 -27.30 -11.81 -13.52
N SER A 111 -27.12 -12.83 -12.70
CA SER A 111 -26.97 -12.67 -11.25
C SER A 111 -25.83 -13.54 -10.73
N LYS A 112 -25.93 -14.86 -10.94
CA LYS A 112 -24.86 -15.82 -10.57
C LYS A 112 -23.75 -15.93 -11.61
N ARG A 113 -24.02 -15.47 -12.84
CA ARG A 113 -23.08 -15.41 -13.96
C ARG A 113 -23.63 -14.46 -15.04
N VAL A 114 -22.75 -13.84 -15.81
CA VAL A 114 -23.10 -13.12 -17.04
C VAL A 114 -23.88 -14.05 -17.99
N LYS A 115 -25.01 -13.54 -18.50
CA LYS A 115 -25.82 -14.19 -19.56
C LYS A 115 -25.94 -13.32 -20.82
N GLY A 116 -25.55 -12.06 -20.72
CA GLY A 116 -25.60 -11.10 -21.82
C GLY A 116 -25.35 -9.69 -21.34
N VAL A 117 -25.35 -8.76 -22.28
CA VAL A 117 -25.16 -7.33 -22.03
C VAL A 117 -26.11 -6.51 -22.90
N ASP A 118 -26.50 -5.36 -22.40
CA ASP A 118 -27.18 -4.32 -23.19
C ASP A 118 -26.15 -3.25 -23.58
N VAL A 119 -26.04 -3.00 -24.88
CA VAL A 119 -25.11 -2.05 -25.48
C VAL A 119 -25.91 -0.93 -26.13
N ALA A 120 -25.55 0.32 -25.87
CA ALA A 120 -26.24 1.47 -26.46
C ALA A 120 -25.23 2.50 -26.99
N PRO A 121 -25.60 3.29 -28.00
CA PRO A 121 -24.79 4.43 -28.40
C PRO A 121 -24.77 5.47 -27.28
N ILE A 122 -23.60 6.05 -27.04
CA ILE A 122 -23.36 7.00 -25.95
C ILE A 122 -22.74 8.29 -26.49
N ASN A 123 -22.98 9.38 -25.77
CA ASN A 123 -22.22 10.60 -25.89
C ASN A 123 -21.44 10.80 -24.59
N ALA A 124 -20.12 10.63 -24.67
CA ALA A 124 -19.24 10.74 -23.51
C ALA A 124 -19.16 12.17 -22.97
N SER A 125 -19.22 13.19 -23.85
CA SER A 125 -19.06 14.60 -23.48
C SER A 125 -20.19 15.13 -22.61
N ASN A 126 -21.44 14.76 -22.90
CA ASN A 126 -22.60 15.11 -22.08
C ASN A 126 -23.08 13.95 -21.19
N HIS A 127 -22.34 12.84 -21.20
CA HIS A 127 -22.58 11.66 -20.38
C HIS A 127 -23.99 11.08 -20.50
N SER A 128 -24.46 10.88 -21.73
CA SER A 128 -25.82 10.39 -22.02
C SER A 128 -25.84 9.19 -22.95
N VAL A 129 -26.92 8.39 -22.86
CA VAL A 129 -27.27 7.38 -23.86
C VAL A 129 -28.08 8.07 -24.95
N THR A 130 -27.70 7.89 -26.21
CA THR A 130 -28.26 8.66 -27.35
C THR A 130 -29.23 7.88 -28.23
N GLY A 131 -29.42 6.59 -27.95
CA GLY A 131 -30.26 5.71 -28.77
C GLY A 131 -30.67 4.43 -28.04
N PRO A 132 -31.45 3.56 -28.70
CA PRO A 132 -31.93 2.33 -28.11
C PRO A 132 -30.80 1.35 -27.80
N ALA A 133 -30.94 0.60 -26.72
CA ALA A 133 -30.00 -0.46 -26.39
C ALA A 133 -30.28 -1.72 -27.22
N LYS A 134 -29.21 -2.40 -27.64
CA LYS A 134 -29.23 -3.71 -28.28
C LYS A 134 -28.68 -4.77 -27.33
N HIS A 135 -29.38 -5.89 -27.25
CA HIS A 135 -28.97 -7.01 -26.40
C HIS A 135 -27.99 -7.95 -27.13
N PHE A 136 -26.93 -8.37 -26.43
CA PHE A 136 -25.96 -9.37 -26.89
C PHE A 136 -25.82 -10.50 -25.88
N VAL A 137 -25.96 -11.75 -26.33
CA VAL A 137 -25.76 -12.94 -25.50
C VAL A 137 -24.25 -13.21 -25.38
N CYS A 138 -23.76 -13.29 -24.14
CA CYS A 138 -22.37 -13.60 -23.82
C CYS A 138 -22.27 -14.21 -22.42
N ASP A 139 -21.13 -14.81 -22.08
CA ASP A 139 -20.89 -15.39 -20.75
C ASP A 139 -19.74 -14.71 -19.99
N THR A 140 -19.06 -13.76 -20.64
CA THR A 140 -17.91 -13.04 -20.13
C THR A 140 -17.92 -11.61 -20.65
N VAL A 141 -17.68 -10.64 -19.78
CA VAL A 141 -17.50 -9.23 -20.13
C VAL A 141 -16.10 -8.79 -19.70
N ALA A 142 -15.31 -8.32 -20.65
CA ALA A 142 -14.06 -7.64 -20.36
C ALA A 142 -14.29 -6.13 -20.34
N SER A 143 -13.66 -5.42 -19.41
CA SER A 143 -13.66 -3.96 -19.42
C SER A 143 -12.26 -3.38 -19.24
N SER A 144 -11.95 -2.33 -19.99
CA SER A 144 -10.71 -1.55 -19.87
C SER A 144 -11.02 -0.06 -19.94
N GLY A 145 -10.85 0.62 -18.81
CA GLY A 145 -10.99 2.06 -18.68
C GLY A 145 -9.66 2.82 -18.84
N GLY A 146 -8.59 2.12 -19.23
CA GLY A 146 -7.22 2.66 -19.27
C GLY A 146 -6.40 2.24 -18.05
N TRP A 147 -5.33 2.99 -17.77
CA TRP A 147 -4.31 2.62 -16.79
C TRP A 147 -4.19 3.66 -15.68
N SER A 148 -3.90 3.19 -14.46
CA SER A 148 -3.60 4.02 -13.30
C SER A 148 -2.19 3.71 -12.81
N PRO A 149 -1.22 4.62 -12.99
CA PRO A 149 0.14 4.41 -12.52
C PRO A 149 0.21 4.09 -11.03
N VAL A 150 1.09 3.16 -10.64
CA VAL A 150 1.19 2.66 -9.25
C VAL A 150 2.10 3.57 -8.42
N ILE A 151 1.60 4.78 -8.14
CA ILE A 151 2.32 5.87 -7.43
C ILE A 151 2.47 5.69 -5.92
N HIS A 152 2.11 4.52 -5.38
CA HIS A 152 1.96 4.33 -3.94
C HIS A 152 3.28 4.59 -3.20
N LEU A 153 4.39 4.01 -3.70
CA LEU A 153 5.70 4.13 -3.06
C LEU A 153 6.27 5.55 -3.14
N SER A 154 6.06 6.28 -4.23
CA SER A 154 6.49 7.69 -4.31
C SER A 154 5.67 8.56 -3.34
N SER A 155 4.37 8.32 -3.24
CA SER A 155 3.52 9.04 -2.29
C SER A 155 3.81 8.72 -0.83
N HIS A 156 4.26 7.51 -0.50
CA HIS A 156 4.68 7.17 0.88
C HIS A 156 5.85 8.03 1.37
N THR A 157 6.65 8.58 0.46
CA THR A 157 7.78 9.46 0.79
C THR A 157 7.47 10.95 0.65
N GLY A 158 6.19 11.31 0.51
CA GLY A 158 5.72 12.68 0.46
C GLY A 158 5.66 13.32 -0.93
N SER A 159 5.96 12.59 -2.01
CA SER A 159 5.73 13.08 -3.38
C SER A 159 4.23 13.22 -3.61
N ARG A 160 3.81 14.42 -4.02
CA ARG A 160 2.40 14.70 -4.34
C ARG A 160 2.10 14.22 -5.76
N PRO A 161 1.06 13.40 -5.97
CA PRO A 161 0.66 12.99 -7.32
C PRO A 161 0.32 14.18 -8.22
N VAL A 162 0.69 14.08 -9.50
CA VAL A 162 0.38 15.08 -10.53
C VAL A 162 -0.51 14.43 -11.58
N TRP A 163 -1.58 15.11 -11.99
CA TRP A 163 -2.46 14.62 -13.04
C TRP A 163 -1.83 14.82 -14.42
N ASN A 164 -1.93 13.79 -15.27
CA ASN A 164 -1.51 13.82 -16.66
C ASN A 164 -2.72 13.49 -17.55
N ASP A 165 -3.15 14.47 -18.34
CA ASP A 165 -4.32 14.37 -19.22
C ASP A 165 -4.11 13.38 -20.38
N ASP A 166 -2.88 13.22 -20.88
CA ASP A 166 -2.58 12.33 -22.01
C ASP A 166 -2.88 10.86 -21.70
N ILE A 167 -2.71 10.48 -20.43
CA ILE A 167 -2.95 9.12 -19.93
C ILE A 167 -4.19 9.02 -19.03
N ALA A 168 -4.88 10.14 -18.79
CA ALA A 168 -6.00 10.26 -17.86
C ALA A 168 -5.73 9.58 -16.49
N GLY A 169 -4.58 9.92 -15.89
CA GLY A 169 -4.09 9.29 -14.67
C GLY A 169 -3.08 10.15 -13.90
N PHE A 170 -2.81 9.75 -12.66
CA PHE A 170 -1.82 10.42 -11.82
C PHE A 170 -0.45 9.78 -11.95
N VAL A 171 0.59 10.59 -12.14
CA VAL A 171 2.01 10.22 -12.10
C VAL A 171 2.67 10.76 -10.82
N PRO A 172 3.88 10.27 -10.45
CA PRO A 172 4.63 10.88 -9.35
C PRO A 172 4.91 12.36 -9.63
N GLY A 173 4.83 13.20 -8.59
CA GLY A 173 5.33 14.57 -8.65
C GLY A 173 6.72 14.70 -8.06
N ASP A 174 7.12 15.94 -7.79
CA ASP A 174 8.43 16.27 -7.24
C ASP A 174 8.73 15.50 -5.94
N THR A 175 10.00 15.20 -5.74
CA THR A 175 10.49 14.45 -4.59
C THR A 175 11.83 14.99 -4.11
N VAL A 176 12.01 15.00 -2.79
CA VAL A 176 13.29 15.33 -2.14
C VAL A 176 14.13 14.09 -1.85
N GLN A 177 13.60 12.89 -2.12
CA GLN A 177 14.30 11.64 -1.90
C GLN A 177 15.28 11.36 -3.05
N LYS A 178 16.33 10.58 -2.77
CA LYS A 178 17.24 10.01 -3.78
C LYS A 178 16.55 8.86 -4.52
N GLN A 179 15.50 9.21 -5.25
CA GLN A 179 14.66 8.27 -5.98
C GLN A 179 14.47 8.72 -7.43
N HIS A 180 14.24 7.74 -8.28
CA HIS A 180 13.93 7.89 -9.69
C HIS A 180 12.68 7.07 -9.99
N SER A 181 11.97 7.38 -11.06
CA SER A 181 10.79 6.65 -11.49
C SER A 181 10.82 6.45 -13.00
N CYS A 182 10.29 5.33 -13.48
CA CYS A 182 10.35 4.97 -14.90
C CYS A 182 9.21 4.02 -15.32
N GLY A 183 9.03 3.90 -16.64
CA GLY A 183 8.08 3.00 -17.28
C GLY A 183 6.62 3.37 -17.04
N GLY A 184 5.77 2.37 -16.84
CA GLY A 184 4.32 2.59 -16.65
C GLY A 184 3.96 3.46 -15.45
N LEU A 185 4.87 3.63 -14.48
CA LEU A 185 4.70 4.58 -13.38
C LEU A 185 4.66 6.04 -13.87
N GLU A 186 5.40 6.35 -14.93
CA GLU A 186 5.45 7.66 -15.59
C GLU A 186 4.44 7.77 -16.75
N GLY A 187 3.52 6.81 -16.89
CA GLY A 187 2.57 6.77 -18.01
C GLY A 187 3.19 6.30 -19.33
N ILE A 188 4.39 5.73 -19.32
CA ILE A 188 5.03 5.19 -20.51
C ILE A 188 4.59 3.73 -20.69
N TYR A 189 3.84 3.44 -21.77
CA TYR A 189 3.26 2.10 -21.99
C TYR A 189 3.85 1.33 -23.16
N ALA A 190 4.30 2.01 -24.21
CA ALA A 190 4.92 1.35 -25.36
C ALA A 190 6.19 0.62 -24.94
N LEU A 191 6.31 -0.67 -25.29
CA LEU A 191 7.33 -1.56 -24.74
C LEU A 191 8.76 -1.07 -25.06
N SER A 192 9.01 -0.57 -26.27
CA SER A 192 10.33 -0.03 -26.63
C SER A 192 10.71 1.14 -25.71
N LYS A 193 9.74 2.03 -25.44
CA LYS A 193 9.93 3.20 -24.60
C LYS A 193 10.18 2.81 -23.15
N VAL A 194 9.38 1.89 -22.59
CA VAL A 194 9.58 1.36 -21.22
C VAL A 194 10.98 0.77 -21.04
N ILE A 195 11.46 -0.02 -22.01
CA ILE A 195 12.80 -0.61 -21.97
C ILE A 195 13.87 0.48 -21.99
N SER A 196 13.76 1.43 -22.94
CA SER A 196 14.73 2.53 -23.06
C SER A 196 14.78 3.41 -21.81
N ASP A 197 13.61 3.72 -21.25
CA ASP A 197 13.46 4.56 -20.06
C ASP A 197 14.03 3.87 -18.81
N GLY A 198 13.77 2.57 -18.65
CA GLY A 198 14.36 1.75 -17.60
C GLY A 198 15.89 1.72 -17.66
N PHE A 199 16.47 1.54 -18.86
CA PHE A 199 17.92 1.57 -19.03
C PHE A 199 18.53 2.93 -18.72
N ASN A 200 17.92 4.02 -19.21
CA ASN A 200 18.39 5.38 -18.97
C ASN A 200 18.32 5.73 -17.48
N THR A 201 17.18 5.46 -16.84
CA THR A 201 16.97 5.69 -15.41
C THR A 201 17.95 4.88 -14.57
N GLY A 202 18.22 3.63 -14.95
CA GLY A 202 19.23 2.79 -14.32
C GLY A 202 20.64 3.40 -14.38
N ALA A 203 21.04 3.91 -15.54
CA ALA A 203 22.34 4.53 -15.71
C ALA A 203 22.49 5.82 -14.89
N VAL A 204 21.45 6.67 -14.86
CA VAL A 204 21.40 7.90 -14.06
C VAL A 204 21.47 7.58 -12.57
N ALA A 205 20.68 6.61 -12.10
CA ALA A 205 20.71 6.19 -10.70
C ALA A 205 22.08 5.60 -10.30
N ALA A 206 22.71 4.83 -11.18
CA ALA A 206 24.06 4.32 -10.93
C ALA A 206 25.07 5.47 -10.77
N GLN A 207 25.04 6.47 -11.67
CA GLN A 207 25.93 7.62 -11.60
C GLN A 207 25.73 8.40 -10.31
N ALA A 208 24.48 8.64 -9.93
CA ALA A 208 24.11 9.31 -8.70
C ALA A 208 24.49 8.51 -7.43
N ALA A 209 24.76 7.20 -7.56
CA ALA A 209 25.34 6.37 -6.50
C ALA A 209 26.88 6.33 -6.50
N GLY A 210 27.52 7.05 -7.43
CA GLY A 210 28.97 7.10 -7.63
C GLY A 210 29.51 5.97 -8.50
N LYS A 211 28.71 5.41 -9.42
CA LYS A 211 29.07 4.30 -10.30
C LYS A 211 28.67 4.57 -11.75
N GLY A 212 29.58 4.35 -12.70
CA GLY A 212 29.28 4.55 -14.12
C GLY A 212 29.14 6.03 -14.53
N GLU A 213 28.77 6.24 -15.78
CA GLU A 213 28.87 7.55 -16.46
C GLU A 213 27.51 8.24 -16.70
N GLY A 214 26.42 7.69 -16.16
CA GLY A 214 25.07 8.27 -16.35
C GLY A 214 24.43 7.97 -17.69
N ARG A 215 25.09 7.18 -18.54
CA ARG A 215 24.62 6.78 -19.87
C ARG A 215 24.57 5.26 -19.99
N TYR A 216 23.50 4.76 -20.62
CA TYR A 216 23.42 3.37 -21.00
C TYR A 216 24.28 3.11 -22.24
N ALA A 217 25.17 2.11 -22.17
CA ALA A 217 26.10 1.76 -23.26
C ALA A 217 25.82 0.36 -23.86
N GLY A 218 24.75 -0.31 -23.44
CA GLY A 218 24.40 -1.64 -23.92
C GLY A 218 23.53 -1.63 -25.18
N GLN A 219 23.16 -2.82 -25.65
CA GLN A 219 22.19 -2.99 -26.72
C GLN A 219 20.82 -3.30 -26.12
N SER A 220 19.83 -2.46 -26.41
CA SER A 220 18.44 -2.71 -26.02
C SER A 220 17.80 -3.79 -26.90
N PRO A 221 16.95 -4.67 -26.33
CA PRO A 221 16.12 -5.57 -27.12
C PRO A 221 15.31 -4.81 -28.17
N LYS A 222 15.21 -5.36 -29.38
CA LYS A 222 14.34 -4.81 -30.43
C LYS A 222 12.90 -5.24 -30.15
N THR A 223 11.98 -4.29 -30.19
CA THR A 223 10.55 -4.52 -30.04
C THR A 223 9.78 -3.85 -31.16
N SER A 224 8.54 -4.28 -31.36
CA SER A 224 7.58 -3.62 -32.24
C SER A 224 6.50 -2.98 -31.39
N ASP A 225 6.40 -1.66 -31.43
CA ASP A 225 5.32 -0.96 -30.74
C ASP A 225 4.15 -0.79 -31.71
N PRO A 226 2.94 -1.29 -31.37
CA PRO A 226 1.77 -1.01 -32.18
C PRO A 226 1.49 0.49 -32.17
N LYS A 227 1.07 1.05 -33.30
CA LYS A 227 0.46 2.37 -33.33
C LYS A 227 -0.85 2.33 -32.54
N GLU A 228 -0.97 3.21 -31.57
CA GLU A 228 -2.17 3.39 -30.77
C GLU A 228 -2.72 4.82 -30.98
N ASP A 229 -4.04 4.94 -31.09
CA ASP A 229 -4.75 6.22 -31.03
C ASP A 229 -5.07 6.59 -29.58
N ALA A 230 -5.36 7.88 -29.35
CA ALA A 230 -5.61 8.42 -28.02
C ALA A 230 -6.70 7.66 -27.25
N SER A 231 -6.49 7.50 -25.95
CA SER A 231 -7.48 6.94 -25.04
C SER A 231 -8.57 7.97 -24.71
N MET A 232 -9.74 7.50 -24.30
CA MET A 232 -10.81 8.34 -23.79
C MET A 232 -10.86 8.32 -22.27
N ALA A 233 -10.87 9.50 -21.65
CA ALA A 233 -11.14 9.66 -20.22
C ALA A 233 -12.64 9.45 -19.92
N LEU A 234 -13.05 8.21 -19.72
CA LEU A 234 -14.41 7.85 -19.29
C LEU A 234 -14.36 6.83 -18.16
N PHE A 235 -14.94 7.19 -17.01
CA PHE A 235 -14.84 6.42 -15.76
C PHE A 235 -16.17 5.79 -15.35
N HIS A 236 -17.27 6.42 -15.75
CA HIS A 236 -18.64 6.03 -15.47
C HIS A 236 -19.38 5.96 -16.81
N ILE A 237 -20.02 4.83 -17.11
CA ILE A 237 -20.75 4.66 -18.36
C ILE A 237 -22.17 5.23 -18.17
N PRO A 238 -22.64 6.09 -19.10
CA PRO A 238 -24.01 6.61 -19.06
C PRO A 238 -25.05 5.48 -19.08
N HIS A 239 -26.19 5.73 -18.42
CA HIS A 239 -27.35 4.85 -18.47
C HIS A 239 -28.59 5.65 -18.91
N SER A 240 -29.58 4.97 -19.49
CA SER A 240 -30.89 5.55 -19.84
C SER A 240 -31.73 6.00 -18.63
N LYS A 241 -31.29 5.66 -17.42
CA LYS A 241 -31.90 6.01 -16.14
C LYS A 241 -30.89 6.85 -15.37
N LYS A 242 -31.35 7.74 -14.50
CA LYS A 242 -30.46 8.43 -13.55
C LYS A 242 -29.66 7.41 -12.73
N THR A 243 -28.42 7.70 -12.36
CA THR A 243 -27.54 6.81 -11.58
C THR A 243 -28.24 6.18 -10.37
N SER A 244 -29.03 6.96 -9.64
CA SER A 244 -29.82 6.52 -8.47
C SER A 244 -30.99 5.57 -8.77
N ARG A 245 -31.36 5.39 -10.04
CA ARG A 245 -32.46 4.53 -10.53
C ARG A 245 -31.98 3.48 -11.54
N ALA A 246 -30.74 3.58 -11.99
CA ALA A 246 -30.09 2.56 -12.80
C ALA A 246 -29.81 1.31 -11.94
N PRO A 247 -29.57 0.14 -12.56
CA PRO A 247 -28.96 -0.98 -11.88
C PRO A 247 -27.67 -0.56 -11.17
N LYS A 248 -27.27 -1.30 -10.13
CA LYS A 248 -26.09 -0.93 -9.33
C LYS A 248 -24.85 -0.81 -10.22
N GLN A 249 -24.12 0.29 -10.08
CA GLN A 249 -22.87 0.53 -10.81
C GLN A 249 -21.75 0.59 -9.78
N PHE A 250 -21.04 -0.52 -9.59
CA PHE A 250 -20.05 -0.67 -8.53
C PHE A 250 -18.74 0.04 -8.88
N VAL A 251 -18.17 0.69 -7.87
CA VAL A 251 -16.90 1.44 -7.91
C VAL A 251 -15.86 0.73 -7.05
N ASP A 252 -16.26 0.26 -5.86
CA ASP A 252 -15.47 -0.61 -4.99
C ASP A 252 -16.25 -1.92 -4.79
N TYR A 253 -15.69 -3.01 -5.31
CA TYR A 253 -16.34 -4.32 -5.27
C TYR A 253 -16.25 -4.99 -3.90
N GLN A 254 -15.21 -4.70 -3.10
CA GLN A 254 -15.03 -5.38 -1.82
C GLN A 254 -15.95 -4.81 -0.73
N ASN A 255 -16.28 -3.52 -0.84
CA ASN A 255 -17.15 -2.81 0.12
C ASN A 255 -18.52 -2.45 -0.46
N ASP A 256 -18.90 -2.98 -1.62
CA ASP A 256 -20.18 -2.71 -2.30
C ASP A 256 -20.47 -1.21 -2.55
N VAL A 257 -19.43 -0.39 -2.76
CA VAL A 257 -19.61 1.05 -3.03
C VAL A 257 -20.04 1.26 -4.47
N THR A 258 -21.11 2.03 -4.68
CA THR A 258 -21.68 2.31 -6.00
C THR A 258 -21.55 3.78 -6.38
N ALA A 259 -21.63 4.08 -7.69
CA ALA A 259 -21.67 5.45 -8.20
C ALA A 259 -22.82 6.27 -7.58
N ALA A 260 -23.99 5.64 -7.41
CA ALA A 260 -25.14 6.26 -6.75
C ALA A 260 -24.86 6.62 -5.28
N GLY A 261 -24.09 5.79 -4.57
CA GLY A 261 -23.67 6.07 -3.19
C GLY A 261 -22.71 7.27 -3.09
N ILE A 262 -21.80 7.41 -4.06
CA ILE A 262 -20.90 8.57 -4.15
C ILE A 262 -21.68 9.84 -4.47
N GLU A 263 -22.58 9.81 -5.46
CA GLU A 263 -23.44 10.96 -5.80
C GLU A 263 -24.34 11.36 -4.61
N LEU A 264 -24.83 10.39 -3.84
CA LEU A 264 -25.60 10.65 -2.62
C LEU A 264 -24.74 11.37 -1.57
N ALA A 265 -23.54 10.89 -1.29
CA ALA A 265 -22.62 11.53 -0.33
C ALA A 265 -22.36 13.00 -0.71
N ASN A 266 -22.11 13.27 -1.99
CA ASN A 266 -21.91 14.63 -2.47
C ASN A 266 -23.16 15.49 -2.28
N ARG A 267 -24.35 14.95 -2.55
CA ARG A 267 -25.63 15.66 -2.34
C ARG A 267 -25.92 15.96 -0.86
N GLU A 268 -25.39 15.14 0.04
CA GLU A 268 -25.46 15.36 1.50
C GLU A 268 -24.41 16.38 2.00
N GLY A 269 -23.58 16.94 1.11
CA GLY A 269 -22.64 18.02 1.42
C GLY A 269 -21.19 17.55 1.63
N PHE A 270 -20.87 16.29 1.37
CA PHE A 270 -19.48 15.82 1.43
C PHE A 270 -18.72 16.21 0.16
N GLU A 271 -17.95 17.29 0.23
CA GLU A 271 -17.19 17.81 -0.94
C GLU A 271 -15.74 17.31 -1.05
N SER A 272 -15.13 16.95 0.07
CA SER A 272 -13.76 16.42 0.10
C SER A 272 -13.76 14.95 -0.24
N ILE A 273 -12.83 14.50 -1.10
CA ILE A 273 -12.67 13.08 -1.41
C ILE A 273 -12.42 12.23 -0.15
N GLU A 274 -11.77 12.81 0.86
CA GLU A 274 -11.52 12.16 2.15
C GLU A 274 -12.83 11.95 2.95
N HIS A 275 -13.79 12.86 2.83
CA HIS A 275 -15.12 12.69 3.42
C HIS A 275 -15.95 11.66 2.66
N VAL A 276 -16.00 11.75 1.33
CA VAL A 276 -16.68 10.75 0.49
C VAL A 276 -16.16 9.35 0.79
N LYS A 277 -14.83 9.19 0.88
CA LYS A 277 -14.17 7.94 1.26
C LYS A 277 -14.64 7.41 2.62
N ARG A 278 -14.66 8.24 3.67
CA ARG A 278 -15.10 7.84 5.02
C ARG A 278 -16.58 7.51 5.10
N TYR A 279 -17.40 8.29 4.39
CA TYR A 279 -18.85 8.12 4.38
C TYR A 279 -19.26 6.84 3.64
N THR A 280 -18.63 6.57 2.49
CA THR A 280 -18.98 5.43 1.63
C THR A 280 -18.17 4.17 1.89
N ALA A 281 -17.07 4.25 2.66
CA ALA A 281 -16.03 3.22 2.77
C ALA A 281 -15.26 2.92 1.46
N LEU A 282 -15.29 3.83 0.48
CA LEU A 282 -14.53 3.71 -0.78
C LEU A 282 -13.03 3.49 -0.53
N GLY A 283 -12.52 2.36 -1.00
CA GLY A 283 -11.09 2.02 -0.92
C GLY A 283 -10.63 1.56 0.47
N PHE A 284 -11.55 1.19 1.36
CA PHE A 284 -11.22 0.62 2.68
C PHE A 284 -11.00 -0.90 2.64
N GLY A 285 -11.16 -1.52 1.47
CA GLY A 285 -10.99 -2.95 1.28
C GLY A 285 -9.55 -3.40 1.52
N THR A 286 -9.34 -4.72 1.57
CA THR A 286 -7.99 -5.31 1.63
C THR A 286 -7.16 -5.02 0.38
N ASP A 287 -7.81 -4.67 -0.73
CA ASP A 287 -7.17 -4.20 -1.95
C ASP A 287 -6.70 -2.73 -1.86
N GLN A 288 -7.17 -1.97 -0.87
CA GLN A 288 -6.93 -0.54 -0.66
C GLN A 288 -7.34 0.34 -1.86
N GLY A 289 -8.42 -0.05 -2.55
CA GLY A 289 -9.02 0.74 -3.63
C GLY A 289 -8.15 0.85 -4.89
N LYS A 290 -7.26 -0.12 -5.12
CA LYS A 290 -6.36 -0.17 -6.31
C LYS A 290 -7.11 -0.10 -7.64
N LEU A 291 -8.35 -0.58 -7.69
CA LEU A 291 -9.20 -0.55 -8.88
C LEU A 291 -10.24 0.58 -8.85
N GLY A 292 -10.74 0.93 -7.67
CA GLY A 292 -11.91 1.80 -7.52
C GLY A 292 -11.63 3.28 -7.26
N ASN A 293 -10.49 3.63 -6.65
CA ASN A 293 -10.28 4.98 -6.12
C ASN A 293 -10.32 6.06 -7.20
N ILE A 294 -9.66 5.84 -8.34
CA ILE A 294 -9.64 6.81 -9.45
C ILE A 294 -11.03 6.98 -10.06
N ASN A 295 -11.79 5.89 -10.19
CA ASN A 295 -13.18 5.96 -10.66
C ASN A 295 -14.07 6.73 -9.67
N GLY A 296 -13.92 6.46 -8.37
CA GLY A 296 -14.65 7.18 -7.34
C GLY A 296 -14.34 8.67 -7.32
N MET A 297 -13.05 9.04 -7.44
CA MET A 297 -12.62 10.42 -7.61
C MET A 297 -13.25 11.09 -8.84
N ALA A 298 -13.25 10.42 -9.99
CA ALA A 298 -13.84 10.97 -11.21
C ALA A 298 -15.35 11.18 -11.08
N ILE A 299 -16.06 10.27 -10.42
CA ILE A 299 -17.50 10.40 -10.14
C ILE A 299 -17.75 11.55 -9.17
N THR A 300 -16.95 11.67 -8.10
CA THR A 300 -17.01 12.79 -7.16
C THR A 300 -16.77 14.12 -7.86
N ALA A 301 -15.71 14.22 -8.66
CA ALA A 301 -15.34 15.41 -9.42
C ALA A 301 -16.50 15.88 -10.30
N LYS A 302 -17.04 14.96 -11.11
CA LYS A 302 -18.19 15.20 -11.98
C LYS A 302 -19.41 15.68 -11.20
N SER A 303 -19.74 15.01 -10.09
CA SER A 303 -20.91 15.35 -9.28
C SER A 303 -20.80 16.71 -8.58
N LEU A 304 -19.58 17.20 -8.33
CA LEU A 304 -19.31 18.52 -7.75
C LEU A 304 -19.02 19.59 -8.81
N GLY A 305 -19.00 19.24 -10.10
CA GLY A 305 -18.61 20.17 -11.17
C GLY A 305 -17.13 20.58 -11.12
N LYS A 306 -16.27 19.75 -10.54
CA LYS A 306 -14.82 19.97 -10.42
C LYS A 306 -14.06 19.09 -11.42
N THR A 307 -12.82 19.45 -11.69
CA THR A 307 -11.86 18.56 -12.37
C THR A 307 -11.33 17.49 -11.40
N ILE A 308 -10.79 16.39 -11.94
CA ILE A 308 -10.17 15.33 -11.13
C ILE A 308 -9.01 15.85 -10.27
N PRO A 309 -8.09 16.71 -10.80
CA PRO A 309 -7.03 17.31 -9.99
C PRO A 309 -7.55 18.15 -8.82
N GLU A 310 -8.60 18.96 -9.03
CA GLU A 310 -9.18 19.82 -7.99
C GLU A 310 -9.87 19.03 -6.87
N THR A 311 -10.35 17.82 -7.17
CA THR A 311 -10.95 16.91 -6.18
C THR A 311 -9.90 16.35 -5.22
N GLY A 312 -8.63 16.32 -5.65
CA GLY A 312 -7.48 15.83 -4.90
C GLY A 312 -7.41 14.31 -4.81
N THR A 313 -6.21 13.77 -4.56
CA THR A 313 -6.02 12.34 -4.26
C THR A 313 -6.16 12.07 -2.77
N THR A 314 -6.57 10.86 -2.40
CA THR A 314 -6.47 10.42 -0.99
C THR A 314 -5.03 10.11 -0.60
N ILE A 315 -4.75 10.11 0.71
CA ILE A 315 -3.40 9.78 1.20
C ILE A 315 -3.07 8.29 1.01
N PHE A 316 -1.97 8.00 0.32
CA PHE A 316 -1.39 6.66 0.21
C PHE A 316 -0.57 6.32 1.47
N ARG A 317 -0.76 5.12 2.03
CA ARG A 317 -0.12 4.69 3.28
C ARG A 317 0.57 3.33 3.12
N PRO A 318 1.74 3.12 3.75
CA PRO A 318 2.28 1.78 3.93
C PRO A 318 1.29 0.90 4.72
N MET A 319 1.24 -0.41 4.49
CA MET A 319 2.00 -1.19 3.51
C MET A 319 1.27 -1.24 2.15
N TYR A 320 2.00 -1.33 1.02
CA TYR A 320 1.38 -1.39 -0.31
C TYR A 320 0.37 -2.56 -0.45
N THR A 321 0.71 -3.71 0.13
CA THR A 321 -0.16 -4.87 0.30
C THR A 321 -0.05 -5.37 1.75
N PRO A 322 -1.10 -6.02 2.30
CA PRO A 322 -1.09 -6.50 3.67
C PRO A 322 0.13 -7.37 4.00
N THR A 323 0.73 -7.15 5.17
CA THR A 323 1.83 -7.95 5.71
C THR A 323 1.40 -8.50 7.07
N THR A 324 1.72 -9.76 7.35
CA THR A 324 1.32 -10.41 8.61
C THR A 324 2.09 -9.81 9.80
N PHE A 325 1.45 -9.75 10.97
CA PHE A 325 2.11 -9.27 12.20
C PHE A 325 3.31 -10.13 12.58
N GLY A 326 3.24 -11.45 12.38
CA GLY A 326 4.38 -12.35 12.61
C GLY A 326 5.59 -12.03 11.73
N ALA A 327 5.38 -11.63 10.47
CA ALA A 327 6.47 -11.22 9.60
C ALA A 327 7.13 -9.89 10.03
N LEU A 328 6.37 -9.00 10.68
CA LEU A 328 6.86 -7.74 11.24
C LEU A 328 7.60 -7.95 12.57
N ALA A 329 7.06 -8.80 13.45
CA ALA A 329 7.69 -9.18 14.71
C ALA A 329 9.01 -9.93 14.49
N GLY A 330 9.11 -10.74 13.44
CA GLY A 330 10.34 -11.45 13.11
C GLY A 330 10.75 -12.41 14.22
N ALA A 331 12.00 -12.28 14.70
CA ALA A 331 12.55 -13.11 15.78
C ALA A 331 12.28 -12.54 17.17
N ASP A 332 11.70 -11.33 17.28
CA ASP A 332 11.47 -10.63 18.54
C ASP A 332 10.22 -11.21 19.24
N VAL A 333 10.31 -12.47 19.65
CA VAL A 333 9.21 -13.23 20.26
C VAL A 333 9.71 -14.10 21.42
N LYS A 334 8.81 -14.43 22.36
CA LYS A 334 9.13 -15.27 23.54
C LYS A 334 10.33 -14.70 24.32
N HIS A 335 11.33 -15.52 24.64
CA HIS A 335 12.53 -15.12 25.37
C HIS A 335 13.48 -14.20 24.57
N LEU A 336 13.21 -13.97 23.28
CA LEU A 336 13.94 -13.02 22.43
C LEU A 336 13.20 -11.69 22.28
N PHE A 337 12.01 -11.54 22.86
CA PHE A 337 11.22 -10.31 22.78
C PHE A 337 11.94 -9.11 23.42
N ASP A 338 12.56 -9.33 24.58
CA ASP A 338 13.39 -8.35 25.27
C ASP A 338 14.56 -9.10 25.94
N PRO A 339 15.81 -8.59 25.90
CA PRO A 339 16.95 -9.27 26.51
C PRO A 339 16.78 -9.51 28.01
N ALA A 340 17.05 -10.74 28.45
CA ALA A 340 17.23 -11.06 29.85
C ALA A 340 18.72 -10.97 30.24
N ARG A 341 19.04 -10.14 31.23
CA ARG A 341 20.38 -9.95 31.77
C ARG A 341 20.55 -10.76 33.05
N PHE A 342 21.70 -11.41 33.16
CA PHE A 342 22.03 -12.33 34.24
C PHE A 342 23.37 -11.93 34.88
N SER A 343 23.43 -11.94 36.21
CA SER A 343 24.70 -11.66 36.91
C SER A 343 25.66 -12.85 36.80
N ALA A 344 26.92 -12.65 37.18
CA ALA A 344 27.91 -13.73 37.21
C ALA A 344 27.52 -14.87 38.16
N MET A 345 26.66 -14.60 39.15
CA MET A 345 26.18 -15.55 40.14
C MET A 345 24.84 -16.20 39.77
N HIS A 346 24.27 -15.88 38.60
CA HIS A 346 22.95 -16.37 38.21
C HIS A 346 22.83 -17.90 38.23
N LYS A 347 23.88 -18.62 37.84
CA LYS A 347 23.92 -20.09 37.94
C LYS A 347 23.72 -20.58 39.38
N TRP A 348 24.40 -19.95 40.34
CA TRP A 348 24.27 -20.30 41.77
C TRP A 348 22.86 -20.02 42.27
N HIS A 349 22.23 -18.92 41.83
CA HIS A 349 20.85 -18.60 42.20
C HIS A 349 19.89 -19.70 41.75
N ILE A 350 20.00 -20.17 40.50
CA ILE A 350 19.17 -21.27 39.98
C ILE A 350 19.40 -22.55 40.79
N GLU A 351 20.66 -22.94 41.00
CA GLU A 351 21.02 -24.17 41.71
C GLU A 351 20.55 -24.18 43.17
N ASN A 352 20.34 -23.01 43.77
CA ASN A 352 19.85 -22.86 45.15
C ASN A 352 18.38 -22.44 45.23
N GLY A 353 17.62 -22.64 44.14
CA GLY A 353 16.16 -22.51 44.13
C GLY A 353 15.66 -21.07 44.28
N ALA A 354 16.43 -20.08 43.85
CA ALA A 354 15.98 -18.69 43.85
C ALA A 354 14.72 -18.53 42.99
N GLU A 355 13.73 -17.82 43.52
CA GLU A 355 12.69 -17.21 42.70
C GLU A 355 13.21 -15.87 42.16
N PHE A 356 12.75 -15.45 40.98
CA PHE A 356 13.30 -14.27 40.29
C PHE A 356 12.27 -13.17 40.09
N GLU A 357 12.70 -11.93 40.24
CA GLU A 357 11.97 -10.73 39.82
C GLU A 357 12.60 -10.12 38.55
N ASP A 358 11.77 -9.46 37.75
CA ASP A 358 12.18 -8.65 36.60
C ASP A 358 12.44 -7.20 37.03
N VAL A 359 13.72 -6.82 37.14
CA VAL A 359 14.14 -5.45 37.46
C VAL A 359 14.73 -4.80 36.22
N GLY A 360 13.86 -4.16 35.45
CA GLY A 360 14.16 -3.80 34.06
C GLY A 360 14.43 -5.07 33.27
N GLN A 361 15.60 -5.16 32.63
CA GLN A 361 16.04 -6.35 31.90
C GLN A 361 16.77 -7.37 32.78
N TRP A 362 17.03 -7.10 34.07
CA TRP A 362 17.74 -8.02 34.95
C TRP A 362 16.82 -9.04 35.60
N LYS A 363 17.24 -10.30 35.59
CA LYS A 363 16.66 -11.36 36.43
C LYS A 363 17.39 -11.41 37.76
N ARG A 364 16.81 -10.80 38.80
CA ARG A 364 17.38 -10.74 40.16
C ARG A 364 16.73 -11.77 41.07
N PRO A 365 17.47 -12.41 41.97
CA PRO A 365 16.85 -13.21 43.03
C PRO A 365 15.90 -12.35 43.83
N TRP A 366 14.64 -12.75 43.87
CA TRP A 366 13.59 -12.12 44.65
C TRP A 366 13.62 -12.62 46.09
N TYR A 367 13.71 -13.95 46.26
CA TYR A 367 13.87 -14.66 47.54
C TYR A 367 14.32 -16.10 47.29
N PHE A 368 14.75 -16.81 48.34
CA PHE A 368 15.23 -18.19 48.30
C PHE A 368 14.36 -19.09 49.20
N PRO A 369 13.27 -19.67 48.67
CA PRO A 369 12.38 -20.53 49.46
C PRO A 369 13.01 -21.85 49.87
N GLN A 370 12.72 -22.30 51.09
CA GLN A 370 12.95 -23.69 51.50
C GLN A 370 11.74 -24.57 51.14
N PRO A 371 11.91 -25.91 51.08
CA PRO A 371 10.81 -26.81 50.75
C PRO A 371 9.57 -26.60 51.64
N GLY A 372 8.45 -26.25 51.01
CA GLY A 372 7.16 -26.04 51.68
C GLY A 372 6.92 -24.62 52.22
N GLU A 373 7.88 -23.69 52.08
CA GLU A 373 7.68 -22.30 52.47
C GLU A 373 6.87 -21.52 51.42
N THR A 374 6.01 -20.63 51.91
CA THR A 374 5.46 -19.53 51.11
C THR A 374 6.50 -18.42 50.98
N MET A 375 6.28 -17.49 50.03
CA MET A 375 7.11 -16.29 49.90
C MET A 375 7.21 -15.52 51.22
N GLN A 376 6.09 -15.28 51.91
CA GLN A 376 6.07 -14.51 53.15
C GLN A 376 6.91 -15.17 54.26
N GLN A 377 6.81 -16.49 54.41
CA GLN A 377 7.62 -17.25 55.38
C GLN A 377 9.11 -17.19 55.03
N SER A 378 9.44 -17.30 53.73
CA SER A 378 10.83 -17.19 53.25
C SER A 378 11.41 -15.81 53.58
N LEU A 379 10.66 -14.74 53.30
CA LEU A 379 11.07 -13.37 53.58
C LEU A 379 11.21 -13.10 55.09
N GLU A 380 10.28 -13.58 55.92
CA GLU A 380 10.36 -13.45 57.38
C GLU A 380 11.63 -14.14 57.91
N ARG A 381 11.88 -15.38 57.46
CA ARG A 381 13.09 -16.13 57.81
C ARG A 381 14.36 -15.40 57.37
N GLU A 382 14.44 -14.97 56.11
CA GLU A 382 15.62 -14.28 55.55
C GLU A 382 15.90 -12.93 56.24
N CYS A 383 14.85 -12.15 56.51
CA CYS A 383 14.96 -10.88 57.24
C CYS A 383 15.49 -11.09 58.66
N LEU A 384 14.94 -12.06 59.39
CA LEU A 384 15.38 -12.39 60.74
C LEU A 384 16.80 -12.96 60.74
N ALA A 385 17.14 -13.85 59.80
CA ALA A 385 18.48 -14.41 59.67
C ALA A 385 19.54 -13.33 59.43
N THR A 386 19.24 -12.37 58.54
CA THR A 386 20.15 -11.24 58.24
C THR A 386 20.37 -10.35 59.47
N ARG A 387 19.31 -10.07 60.25
CA ARG A 387 19.39 -9.21 61.45
C ARG A 387 20.05 -9.89 62.65
N ASN A 388 19.80 -11.19 62.81
CA ASN A 388 20.29 -11.96 63.94
C ASN A 388 21.68 -12.54 63.69
N SER A 389 22.13 -12.61 62.43
CA SER A 389 23.44 -13.14 62.06
C SER A 389 24.00 -12.46 60.80
N VAL A 390 23.88 -13.08 59.62
CA VAL A 390 24.44 -12.57 58.36
C VAL A 390 23.54 -12.94 57.19
N GLY A 391 23.38 -12.02 56.25
CA GLY A 391 22.73 -12.22 54.97
C GLY A 391 23.65 -11.82 53.81
N ILE A 392 23.49 -12.48 52.67
CA ILE A 392 24.26 -12.20 51.44
C ILE A 392 23.25 -11.84 50.35
N LEU A 393 23.52 -10.76 49.62
CA LEU A 393 22.70 -10.28 48.50
C LEU A 393 23.58 -10.07 47.27
N ASP A 394 23.13 -10.52 46.11
CA ASP A 394 23.72 -10.09 44.85
C ASP A 394 23.29 -8.65 44.50
N ALA A 395 24.19 -7.69 44.76
CA ALA A 395 24.02 -6.26 44.43
C ALA A 395 24.70 -5.86 43.10
N SER A 396 25.07 -6.83 42.25
CA SER A 396 25.83 -6.57 41.02
C SER A 396 25.08 -5.69 40.02
N THR A 397 23.75 -5.67 40.06
CA THR A 397 22.90 -4.99 39.06
C THR A 397 22.86 -3.48 39.18
N LEU A 398 23.36 -2.89 40.29
CA LEU A 398 23.39 -1.43 40.47
C LEU A 398 24.20 -0.74 39.37
N GLY A 399 23.78 0.46 38.95
CA GLY A 399 24.58 1.33 38.10
C GLY A 399 25.90 1.70 38.80
N LYS A 400 27.02 1.67 38.09
CA LYS A 400 28.35 1.98 38.62
C LYS A 400 29.06 2.86 37.60
N ILE A 401 29.50 4.04 38.03
CA ILE A 401 30.19 5.02 37.19
C ILE A 401 31.44 5.47 37.93
N ASP A 402 32.60 5.34 37.28
CA ASP A 402 33.87 5.87 37.79
C ASP A 402 34.11 7.26 37.20
N ILE A 403 34.30 8.26 38.07
CA ILE A 403 34.43 9.67 37.71
C ILE A 403 35.82 10.15 38.10
N GLN A 404 36.60 10.57 37.10
CA GLN A 404 37.98 11.00 37.28
C GLN A 404 38.21 12.37 36.64
N GLY A 405 38.97 13.24 37.33
CA GLY A 405 39.31 14.57 36.84
C GLY A 405 39.54 15.56 37.96
N LYS A 406 40.21 16.69 37.66
CA LYS A 406 40.49 17.74 38.65
C LYS A 406 39.21 18.35 39.24
N ASP A 407 38.16 18.43 38.43
CA ASP A 407 36.88 19.05 38.79
C ASP A 407 35.78 18.04 39.18
N ALA A 408 36.13 16.76 39.38
CA ALA A 408 35.14 15.73 39.70
C ALA A 408 34.30 16.08 40.95
N ARG A 409 34.92 16.67 41.98
CA ARG A 409 34.21 17.11 43.19
C ARG A 409 33.26 18.26 42.94
N GLU A 410 33.66 19.20 42.09
CA GLU A 410 32.82 20.34 41.71
C GLU A 410 31.61 19.87 40.90
N PHE A 411 31.82 18.93 39.97
CA PHE A 411 30.73 18.31 39.23
C PHE A 411 29.73 17.61 40.16
N LEU A 412 30.20 16.81 41.12
CA LEU A 412 29.32 16.12 42.08
C LEU A 412 28.48 17.11 42.91
N ASN A 413 29.02 18.27 43.31
CA ASN A 413 28.24 19.31 44.01
C ASN A 413 27.12 19.91 43.16
N ARG A 414 27.23 19.87 41.82
CA ARG A 414 26.21 20.40 40.92
C ARG A 414 25.11 19.38 40.63
N VAL A 415 25.46 18.09 40.67
CA VAL A 415 24.54 16.99 40.35
C VAL A 415 23.77 16.52 41.58
N TYR A 416 24.45 16.41 42.72
CA TYR A 416 23.83 15.94 43.96
C TYR A 416 23.34 17.10 44.81
N THR A 417 22.26 16.84 45.56
CA THR A 417 21.65 17.80 46.48
C THR A 417 22.54 18.14 47.69
N ASN A 418 23.54 17.30 48.01
CA ASN A 418 24.43 17.45 49.16
C ASN A 418 25.89 17.71 48.73
N PRO A 419 26.72 18.35 49.58
CA PRO A 419 28.09 18.71 49.20
C PRO A 419 29.03 17.49 49.17
N TRP A 420 30.05 17.50 48.30
CA TRP A 420 31.05 16.45 48.08
C TRP A 420 32.51 16.91 48.26
N SER A 421 32.78 18.22 48.30
CA SER A 421 34.14 18.80 48.32
C SER A 421 35.06 18.30 49.44
N LYS A 422 34.50 17.92 50.60
CA LYS A 422 35.25 17.49 51.80
C LYS A 422 35.26 15.97 52.03
N LEU A 423 34.71 15.16 51.11
CA LEU A 423 34.76 13.70 51.25
C LEU A 423 36.21 13.21 51.16
N GLY A 424 36.68 12.46 52.16
CA GLY A 424 38.03 11.90 52.18
C GLY A 424 38.15 10.69 51.26
N VAL A 425 39.34 10.43 50.71
CA VAL A 425 39.63 9.20 49.96
C VAL A 425 39.38 7.98 50.87
N GLY A 426 38.82 6.90 50.32
CA GLY A 426 38.45 5.70 51.07
C GLY A 426 37.16 5.82 51.88
N LYS A 427 36.40 6.92 51.71
CA LYS A 427 35.08 7.11 52.32
C LYS A 427 33.99 7.16 51.24
N CYS A 428 32.78 6.76 51.62
CA CYS A 428 31.59 6.78 50.78
C CYS A 428 30.54 7.76 51.34
N ARG A 429 29.61 8.21 50.49
CA ARG A 429 28.56 9.16 50.88
C ARG A 429 27.30 8.90 50.07
N TYR A 430 26.17 8.73 50.75
CA TYR A 430 24.88 8.73 50.08
C TYR A 430 24.55 10.12 49.50
N GLY A 431 24.04 10.16 48.28
CA GLY A 431 23.59 11.36 47.60
C GLY A 431 22.30 11.12 46.83
N VAL A 432 21.51 12.18 46.68
CA VAL A 432 20.29 12.21 45.87
C VAL A 432 20.50 13.15 44.70
N MET A 433 20.20 12.68 43.49
CA MET A 433 20.15 13.49 42.28
C MET A 433 18.72 13.96 42.04
N CYS A 434 18.56 15.22 41.67
CA CYS A 434 17.29 15.75 41.20
C CYS A 434 17.39 16.18 39.74
N LYS A 435 16.25 16.24 39.03
CA LYS A 435 16.16 17.01 37.78
C LYS A 435 16.03 18.50 38.08
N GLU A 436 16.02 19.32 37.03
CA GLU A 436 15.87 20.78 37.13
C GLU A 436 14.58 21.22 37.83
N ASP A 437 13.54 20.38 37.82
CA ASP A 437 12.27 20.61 38.52
C ASP A 437 12.35 20.34 40.04
N GLY A 438 13.51 19.91 40.54
CA GLY A 438 13.75 19.60 41.95
C GLY A 438 13.26 18.22 42.40
N MET A 439 12.68 17.41 41.50
CA MET A 439 12.20 16.07 41.85
C MET A 439 13.32 15.05 41.85
N VAL A 440 13.26 14.12 42.80
CA VAL A 440 14.23 13.01 42.91
C VAL A 440 14.22 12.20 41.61
N PHE A 441 15.41 12.01 41.07
CA PHE A 441 15.64 11.25 39.84
C PHE A 441 16.30 9.90 40.13
N ASP A 442 17.36 9.91 40.93
CA ASP A 442 18.17 8.74 41.25
C ASP A 442 18.93 9.00 42.57
N ASP A 443 19.43 7.94 43.20
CA ASP A 443 20.19 8.03 44.43
C ASP A 443 21.21 6.88 44.54
N GLY A 444 22.20 7.07 45.40
CA GLY A 444 23.26 6.08 45.53
C GLY A 444 24.37 6.52 46.48
N VAL A 445 25.38 5.66 46.58
CA VAL A 445 26.56 5.85 47.44
C VAL A 445 27.83 5.94 46.60
#